data_AF-A0A2N6EJ76-F1
#
_entry.id   AF-A0A2N6EJ76-F1
#
_cell.length_a   1.000
_cell.length_b   1.000
_cell.length_c   1.000
_cell.angle_alpha   90.00
_cell.angle_beta   90.00
_cell.angle_gamma   90.00
#
_symmetry.space_group_name_H-M   'P 1'
#
loop_
_entity.id
_entity.type
_entity.pdbx_description
1 polymer ?
#
loop_
_entity_poly.entity_id
_entity_poly.type
_entity_poly.pdbx_seq_one_letter_code
_entity_poly.pdbx_strand_id
1 'polypeptide(L)'
;MRRSNSIAERPVDKSVEKVDNLPSPRRVLGVFAKEPVQGEVKTRLSPPLTAEQAAELYQIALGETVAEMRQGPFDLVICYAGGEDYFRNTFSDVPLYQQHGKNLGVRMANALQHFFRQSYQQAVLIGSDSPDLPLGLVAQAFAALEHHSLALAPAHDGGYALIGETCHHPQLFVDMPWSSPELLETTRQRATAAGIDYQLLPPWDDLDDVAALRRFLQRSPATRTAAYLRSLAVAEGLSAQP
;
A
#
# COMPACT_ATOMS: atom_id res chain seq x y z
N MET A 1 -77.19 22.57 -6.61
CA MET A 1 -76.27 22.71 -7.78
C MET A 1 -75.48 23.99 -7.56
N ARG A 2 -74.15 24.09 -7.47
CA ARG A 2 -72.97 23.22 -7.64
C ARG A 2 -71.91 23.78 -6.65
N ARG A 3 -71.48 23.01 -5.65
CA ARG A 3 -70.12 22.44 -5.48
C ARG A 3 -68.92 23.33 -5.85
N SER A 4 -68.17 23.70 -4.80
CA SER A 4 -66.73 23.46 -4.60
C SER A 4 -65.72 23.99 -5.63
N ASN A 5 -64.77 24.83 -5.21
CA ASN A 5 -63.51 24.36 -4.65
C ASN A 5 -62.66 25.53 -4.12
N SER A 6 -62.32 25.43 -2.83
CA SER A 6 -61.24 26.15 -2.17
C SER A 6 -59.93 25.41 -2.48
N ILE A 7 -58.93 26.11 -3.00
CA ILE A 7 -57.55 25.62 -3.06
C ILE A 7 -56.73 26.61 -2.23
N ALA A 8 -56.59 26.28 -0.96
CA ALA A 8 -55.56 26.87 -0.10
C ALA A 8 -54.23 26.25 -0.51
N GLU A 9 -53.34 27.04 -1.09
CA GLU A 9 -51.95 26.67 -1.33
C GLU A 9 -51.28 26.41 0.03
N ARG A 10 -50.85 25.17 0.25
CA ARG A 10 -50.01 24.81 1.40
C ARG A 10 -48.59 25.32 1.13
N PRO A 11 -47.89 25.88 2.12
CA PRO A 11 -46.47 26.15 1.97
C PRO A 11 -45.75 24.81 1.83
N VAL A 12 -44.98 24.66 0.75
CA VAL A 12 -44.04 23.56 0.57
C VAL A 12 -42.91 23.78 1.57
N ASP A 13 -42.90 23.00 2.64
CA ASP A 13 -41.78 22.86 3.54
C ASP A 13 -40.61 22.28 2.75
N LYS A 14 -39.70 23.14 2.29
CA LYS A 14 -38.39 22.73 1.77
C LYS A 14 -37.48 22.53 2.97
N SER A 15 -37.68 21.41 3.65
CA SER A 15 -36.68 20.84 4.54
C SER A 15 -35.52 20.39 3.66
N VAL A 16 -34.56 21.30 3.43
CA VAL A 16 -33.27 20.94 2.84
C VAL A 16 -32.60 20.05 3.87
N GLU A 17 -32.59 18.75 3.62
CA GLU A 17 -31.76 17.79 4.35
C GLU A 17 -30.33 18.34 4.36
N LYS A 18 -29.85 18.71 5.55
CA LYS A 18 -28.43 18.93 5.78
C LYS A 18 -27.75 17.60 5.49
N VAL A 19 -27.09 17.48 4.35
CA VAL A 19 -26.06 16.47 4.16
C VAL A 19 -25.03 16.79 5.24
N ASP A 20 -24.99 15.97 6.28
CA ASP A 20 -24.02 16.10 7.36
C ASP A 20 -22.63 16.05 6.74
N ASN A 21 -22.01 17.22 6.60
CA ASN A 21 -20.66 17.39 6.10
C ASN A 21 -19.70 17.00 7.23
N LEU A 22 -19.75 15.72 7.62
CA LEU A 22 -18.77 15.14 8.52
C LEU A 22 -17.41 15.24 7.82
N PRO A 23 -16.37 15.74 8.51
CA PRO A 23 -15.04 15.78 7.93
C PRO A 23 -14.63 14.37 7.50
N SER A 24 -14.12 14.23 6.28
CA SER A 24 -13.61 12.96 5.77
C SER A 24 -12.57 12.38 6.76
N PRO A 25 -12.54 11.05 6.94
CA PRO A 25 -11.66 10.46 7.93
C PRO A 25 -10.20 10.81 7.66
N ARG A 26 -9.42 11.07 8.71
CA ARG A 26 -7.96 11.27 8.54
C ARG A 26 -7.34 9.94 8.11
N ARG A 27 -6.73 9.95 6.92
CA ARG A 27 -6.12 8.80 6.25
C ARG A 27 -4.61 8.96 6.21
N VAL A 28 -3.89 7.87 6.44
CA VAL A 28 -2.44 7.80 6.25
C VAL A 28 -2.03 6.58 5.44
N LEU A 29 -1.11 6.79 4.50
CA LEU A 29 -0.40 5.72 3.80
C LEU A 29 1.07 5.69 4.27
N GLY A 30 1.49 4.57 4.84
CA GLY A 30 2.88 4.28 5.14
C GLY A 30 3.53 3.45 4.03
N VAL A 31 4.55 3.98 3.37
CA VAL A 31 5.38 3.24 2.41
C VAL A 31 6.58 2.66 3.16
N PHE A 32 6.64 1.33 3.29
CA PHE A 32 7.78 0.65 3.88
C PHE A 32 8.94 0.60 2.89
N ALA A 33 10.07 1.21 3.27
CA ALA A 33 11.26 1.31 2.45
C ALA A 33 12.54 1.03 3.24
N LYS A 34 13.58 0.58 2.54
CA LYS A 34 14.96 0.46 3.04
C LYS A 34 15.85 1.46 2.30
N GLU A 35 16.94 1.87 2.90
CA GLU A 35 17.98 2.58 2.18
C GLU A 35 18.49 1.68 1.02
N PRO A 36 18.59 2.18 -0.23
CA PRO A 36 19.11 1.42 -1.37
C PRO A 36 20.61 1.14 -1.30
N VAL A 37 21.04 0.34 -0.31
CA VAL A 37 22.44 -0.05 -0.15
C VAL A 37 22.73 -1.28 -1.01
N GLN A 38 23.82 -1.21 -1.79
CA GLN A 38 24.31 -2.32 -2.60
C GLN A 38 24.49 -3.58 -1.75
N GLY A 39 23.86 -4.68 -2.18
CA GLY A 39 23.95 -5.98 -1.50
C GLY A 39 22.97 -6.15 -0.33
N GLU A 40 22.17 -5.13 0.01
CA GLU A 40 21.16 -5.21 1.08
C GLU A 40 19.72 -5.24 0.57
N VAL A 41 19.47 -4.64 -0.61
CA VAL A 41 18.18 -4.61 -1.28
C VAL A 41 18.18 -5.48 -2.53
N LYS A 42 17.03 -6.09 -2.84
CA LYS A 42 16.81 -6.90 -4.05
C LYS A 42 17.89 -7.97 -4.30
N THR A 43 18.41 -8.57 -3.22
CA THR A 43 19.45 -9.60 -3.29
C THR A 43 19.03 -10.84 -4.08
N ARG A 44 17.72 -11.16 -4.09
CA ARG A 44 17.14 -12.24 -4.92
C ARG A 44 17.23 -11.99 -6.43
N LEU A 45 17.43 -10.75 -6.85
CA LEU A 45 17.64 -10.38 -8.25
C LEU A 45 19.12 -10.38 -8.64
N SER A 46 20.04 -10.72 -7.72
CA SER A 46 21.48 -10.75 -7.95
C SER A 46 22.04 -12.16 -7.67
N PRO A 47 22.18 -13.05 -8.68
CA PRO A 47 22.02 -12.84 -10.14
C PRO A 47 20.54 -12.83 -10.62
N PRO A 48 20.24 -12.31 -11.84
CA PRO A 48 21.16 -11.93 -12.92
C PRO A 48 21.71 -10.50 -12.85
N LEU A 49 21.15 -9.63 -12.02
CA LEU A 49 21.66 -8.28 -11.83
C LEU A 49 22.96 -8.31 -11.01
N THR A 50 23.82 -7.31 -11.19
CA THR A 50 24.84 -7.03 -10.18
C THR A 50 24.17 -6.44 -8.93
N ALA A 51 24.83 -6.52 -7.77
CA ALA A 51 24.32 -5.91 -6.55
C ALA A 51 24.10 -4.39 -6.68
N GLU A 52 24.93 -3.71 -7.49
CA GLU A 52 24.79 -2.28 -7.83
C GLU A 52 23.53 -2.06 -8.67
N GLN A 53 23.35 -2.86 -9.73
CA GLN A 53 22.17 -2.76 -10.60
C GLN A 53 20.87 -3.03 -9.84
N ALA A 54 20.87 -3.96 -8.90
CA ALA A 54 19.73 -4.28 -8.05
C ALA A 54 19.38 -3.14 -7.08
N ALA A 55 20.40 -2.46 -6.52
CA ALA A 55 20.20 -1.28 -5.68
C ALA A 55 19.66 -0.08 -6.48
N GLU A 56 20.20 0.17 -7.68
CA GLU A 56 19.70 1.23 -8.57
C GLU A 56 18.27 0.94 -9.05
N LEU A 57 17.94 -0.32 -9.38
CA LEU A 57 16.58 -0.73 -9.70
C LEU A 57 15.61 -0.39 -8.56
N TYR A 58 15.99 -0.76 -7.34
CA TYR A 58 15.19 -0.51 -6.14
C TYR A 58 15.03 0.98 -5.85
N GLN A 59 16.08 1.78 -6.02
CA GLN A 59 16.04 3.24 -5.89
C GLN A 59 15.06 3.88 -6.88
N ILE A 60 15.10 3.48 -8.16
CA ILE A 60 14.19 3.98 -9.19
C ILE A 60 12.75 3.58 -8.85
N ALA A 61 12.53 2.32 -8.47
CA ALA A 61 11.22 1.80 -8.09
C ALA A 61 10.62 2.55 -6.90
N LEU A 62 11.39 2.73 -5.83
CA LEU A 62 10.98 3.50 -4.65
C LEU A 62 10.61 4.95 -5.03
N GLY A 63 11.41 5.59 -5.89
CA GLY A 63 11.12 6.93 -6.38
C GLY A 63 9.83 7.02 -7.19
N GLU A 64 9.47 5.98 -7.96
CA GLU A 64 8.20 5.88 -8.67
C GLU A 64 7.02 5.65 -7.73
N THR A 65 7.14 4.70 -6.78
CA THR A 65 6.10 4.46 -5.78
C THR A 65 5.78 5.74 -5.01
N VAL A 66 6.80 6.44 -4.49
CA VAL A 66 6.57 7.67 -3.73
C VAL A 66 5.98 8.77 -4.61
N ALA A 67 6.42 8.92 -5.86
CA ALA A 67 5.88 9.92 -6.78
C ALA A 67 4.39 9.68 -7.10
N GLU A 68 3.99 8.42 -7.30
CA GLU A 68 2.60 8.05 -7.54
C GLU A 68 1.74 8.27 -6.30
N MET A 69 2.20 7.80 -5.13
CA MET A 69 1.42 7.86 -3.89
C MET A 69 1.19 9.28 -3.37
N ARG A 70 2.04 10.25 -3.74
CA ARG A 70 1.83 11.68 -3.43
C ARG A 70 0.55 12.27 -3.99
N GLN A 71 -0.01 11.67 -5.05
CA GLN A 71 -1.19 12.18 -5.71
C GLN A 71 -2.49 11.80 -4.97
N GLY A 72 -2.40 10.97 -3.93
CA GLY A 72 -3.54 10.47 -3.17
C GLY A 72 -4.09 11.46 -2.13
N PRO A 73 -5.40 11.39 -1.80
CA PRO A 73 -6.02 12.21 -0.77
C PRO A 73 -5.80 11.62 0.64
N PHE A 74 -4.54 11.47 1.04
CA PHE A 74 -4.11 10.95 2.33
C PHE A 74 -2.76 11.54 2.74
N ASP A 75 -2.44 11.52 4.03
CA ASP A 75 -1.11 11.85 4.51
C ASP A 75 -0.14 10.71 4.11
N LEU A 76 0.95 11.04 3.42
CA LEU A 76 1.97 10.07 3.01
C LEU A 76 3.13 10.07 4.01
N VAL A 77 3.55 8.89 4.45
CA VAL A 77 4.70 8.71 5.35
C VAL A 77 5.63 7.65 4.79
N ILE A 78 6.94 7.90 4.79
CA ILE A 78 7.93 6.87 4.49
C ILE A 78 8.34 6.19 5.80
N CYS A 79 7.98 4.92 5.93
CA CYS A 79 8.41 4.05 7.03
C CYS A 79 9.77 3.46 6.66
N TYR A 80 10.88 4.06 7.12
CA TYR A 80 12.22 3.74 6.62
C TYR A 80 13.05 2.82 7.53
N ALA A 81 13.93 2.04 6.93
CA ALA A 81 15.04 1.35 7.60
C ALA A 81 16.37 1.71 6.91
N GLY A 82 17.45 1.83 7.68
CA GLY A 82 18.74 2.35 7.19
C GLY A 82 18.96 3.80 7.61
N GLY A 83 19.82 4.52 6.88
CA GLY A 83 20.21 5.90 7.14
C GLY A 83 19.09 6.89 6.83
N GLU A 84 18.72 7.70 7.82
CA GLU A 84 17.69 8.74 7.69
C GLU A 84 18.07 9.82 6.66
N ASP A 85 19.36 10.16 6.58
CA ASP A 85 19.85 11.22 5.69
C ASP A 85 19.57 10.92 4.21
N TYR A 86 19.66 9.66 3.78
CA TYR A 86 19.28 9.25 2.44
C TYR A 86 17.83 9.66 2.13
N PHE A 87 16.89 9.33 3.02
CA PHE A 87 15.48 9.63 2.83
C PHE A 87 15.18 11.12 2.93
N ARG A 88 15.82 11.83 3.87
CA ARG A 88 15.66 13.29 4.01
C ARG A 88 16.15 14.03 2.77
N ASN A 89 17.25 13.58 2.18
CA ASN A 89 17.81 14.19 0.97
C ASN A 89 16.99 13.85 -0.29
N THR A 90 16.42 12.63 -0.36
CA THR A 90 15.71 12.14 -1.54
C THR A 90 14.22 12.54 -1.56
N PHE A 91 13.59 12.60 -0.38
CA PHE A 91 12.16 12.86 -0.20
C PHE A 91 11.92 13.93 0.87
N SER A 92 12.56 15.09 0.72
CA SER A 92 12.66 16.15 1.72
C SER A 92 11.34 16.69 2.29
N ASP A 93 10.25 16.50 1.56
CA ASP A 93 8.91 16.99 1.86
C ASP A 93 7.93 15.87 2.29
N VAL A 94 8.41 14.63 2.43
CA VAL A 94 7.61 13.51 2.95
C VAL A 94 8.00 13.23 4.41
N PRO A 95 7.04 13.22 5.34
CA PRO A 95 7.29 12.80 6.71
C PRO A 95 7.93 11.40 6.78
N LEU A 96 8.89 11.24 7.69
CA LEU A 96 9.63 10.01 7.90
C LEU A 96 9.25 9.35 9.23
N TYR A 97 9.12 8.04 9.23
CA TYR A 97 8.96 7.20 10.43
C TYR A 97 10.01 6.09 10.41
N GLN A 98 10.92 6.07 11.39
CA GLN A 98 11.90 4.99 11.47
C GLN A 98 11.21 3.68 11.85
N GLN A 99 11.47 2.60 11.11
CA GLN A 99 10.97 1.28 11.43
C GLN A 99 11.62 0.75 12.72
N HIS A 100 10.80 0.33 13.68
CA HIS A 100 11.26 -0.24 14.95
C HIS A 100 10.76 -1.68 15.11
N GLY A 101 11.64 -2.63 15.37
CA GLY A 101 11.24 -4.01 15.63
C GLY A 101 12.21 -5.07 15.13
N LYS A 102 12.15 -6.25 15.76
CA LYS A 102 13.06 -7.38 15.48
C LYS A 102 12.77 -8.07 14.15
N ASN A 103 11.54 -7.99 13.65
CA ASN A 103 11.11 -8.59 12.38
C ASN A 103 10.11 -7.66 11.67
N LEU A 104 9.74 -8.01 10.44
CA LEU A 104 8.83 -7.21 9.61
C LEU A 104 7.47 -6.96 10.29
N GLY A 105 6.86 -8.01 10.86
CA GLY A 105 5.57 -7.88 11.54
C GLY A 105 5.58 -6.90 12.70
N VAL A 106 6.61 -6.95 13.55
CA VAL A 106 6.75 -5.99 14.67
C VAL A 106 6.93 -4.57 14.14
N ARG A 107 7.66 -4.39 13.03
CA ARG A 107 7.85 -3.06 12.41
C ARG A 107 6.54 -2.50 11.86
N MET A 108 5.76 -3.32 11.16
CA MET A 108 4.43 -2.92 10.67
C MET A 108 3.46 -2.61 11.80
N ALA A 109 3.41 -3.46 12.84
CA ALA A 109 2.58 -3.23 14.01
C ALA A 109 2.93 -1.91 14.72
N ASN A 110 4.22 -1.63 14.90
CA ASN A 110 4.67 -0.38 15.51
C ASN A 110 4.33 0.86 14.66
N ALA A 111 4.43 0.77 13.33
CA ALA A 111 4.04 1.85 12.43
C ALA A 111 2.53 2.12 12.49
N LEU A 112 1.71 1.08 12.40
CA LEU A 112 0.24 1.19 12.53
C LEU A 112 -0.13 1.79 13.89
N GLN A 113 0.41 1.24 14.99
CA GLN A 113 0.19 1.78 16.33
C GLN A 113 0.60 3.25 16.43
N HIS A 114 1.72 3.65 15.83
CA HIS A 114 2.15 5.05 15.78
C HIS A 114 1.10 5.92 15.07
N PHE A 115 0.62 5.51 13.90
CA PHE A 115 -0.39 6.23 13.15
C PHE A 115 -1.69 6.41 13.92
N PHE A 116 -2.23 5.35 14.53
CA PHE A 116 -3.46 5.50 15.32
C PHE A 116 -3.28 6.40 16.55
N ARG A 117 -2.09 6.45 17.15
CA ARG A 117 -1.77 7.42 18.22
C ARG A 117 -1.73 8.88 17.73
N GLN A 118 -1.52 9.10 16.43
CA GLN A 118 -1.62 10.41 15.78
C GLN A 118 -3.04 10.76 15.33
N SER A 119 -4.05 10.02 15.82
CA SER A 119 -5.47 10.23 15.50
C SER A 119 -5.85 10.01 14.04
N TYR A 120 -5.05 9.25 13.28
CA TYR A 120 -5.52 8.69 12.01
C TYR A 120 -6.64 7.68 12.28
N GLN A 121 -7.67 7.71 11.45
CA GLN A 121 -8.82 6.81 11.54
C GLN A 121 -8.71 5.64 10.57
N GLN A 122 -7.89 5.79 9.54
CA GLN A 122 -7.58 4.74 8.57
C GLN A 122 -6.10 4.80 8.26
N ALA A 123 -5.41 3.68 8.44
CA ALA A 123 -3.98 3.56 8.16
C ALA A 123 -3.76 2.40 7.19
N VAL A 124 -3.05 2.67 6.10
CA VAL A 124 -2.68 1.67 5.09
C VAL A 124 -1.16 1.57 5.03
N LEU A 125 -0.63 0.36 4.91
CA LEU A 125 0.77 0.09 4.64
C LEU A 125 0.93 -0.61 3.30
N ILE A 126 1.94 -0.18 2.53
CA ILE A 126 2.41 -0.88 1.33
C ILE A 126 3.94 -1.04 1.38
N GLY A 127 4.46 -2.02 0.64
CA GLY A 127 5.89 -2.09 0.36
C GLY A 127 6.33 -1.11 -0.73
N SER A 128 7.63 -0.86 -0.82
CA SER A 128 8.25 -0.09 -1.92
C SER A 128 8.59 -0.94 -3.15
N ASP A 129 8.23 -2.23 -3.14
CA ASP A 129 8.69 -3.24 -4.08
C ASP A 129 7.77 -3.42 -5.30
N SER A 130 6.73 -2.59 -5.41
CA SER A 130 5.75 -2.57 -6.51
C SER A 130 5.62 -1.15 -7.07
N PRO A 131 6.54 -0.68 -7.93
CA PRO A 131 6.54 0.69 -8.44
C PRO A 131 5.33 1.05 -9.30
N ASP A 132 4.61 0.04 -9.80
CA ASP A 132 3.38 0.19 -10.56
C ASP A 132 2.11 -0.14 -9.76
N LEU A 133 2.20 -0.29 -8.42
CA LEU A 133 1.01 -0.40 -7.58
C LEU A 133 0.13 0.83 -7.81
N PRO A 134 -1.09 0.67 -8.35
CA PRO A 134 -1.85 1.80 -8.82
C PRO A 134 -2.44 2.55 -7.63
N LEU A 135 -2.44 3.88 -7.69
CA LEU A 135 -3.10 4.72 -6.68
C LEU A 135 -4.56 4.29 -6.43
N GLY A 136 -5.24 3.79 -7.47
CA GLY A 136 -6.59 3.25 -7.38
C GLY A 136 -6.74 2.04 -6.45
N LEU A 137 -5.70 1.21 -6.25
CA LEU A 137 -5.75 0.09 -5.30
C LEU A 137 -5.68 0.61 -3.84
N VAL A 138 -4.87 1.64 -3.59
CA VAL A 138 -4.83 2.31 -2.28
C VAL A 138 -6.16 3.01 -1.99
N ALA A 139 -6.76 3.67 -2.99
CA ALA A 139 -8.08 4.26 -2.87
C ALA A 139 -9.16 3.22 -2.54
N GLN A 140 -9.11 2.05 -3.19
CA GLN A 140 -10.00 0.92 -2.86
C GLN A 140 -9.79 0.41 -1.44
N ALA A 141 -8.54 0.38 -0.94
CA ALA A 141 -8.27 0.02 0.44
C ALA A 141 -8.93 0.98 1.43
N PHE A 142 -8.76 2.29 1.24
CA PHE A 142 -9.41 3.29 2.10
C PHE A 142 -10.94 3.24 2.02
N ALA A 143 -11.51 3.00 0.83
CA ALA A 143 -12.94 2.81 0.66
C ALA A 143 -13.44 1.54 1.37
N ALA A 144 -12.71 0.43 1.27
CA ALA A 144 -13.03 -0.79 2.01
C ALA A 144 -13.04 -0.56 3.52
N LEU A 145 -12.09 0.24 4.03
CA LEU A 145 -12.01 0.60 5.44
C LEU A 145 -13.14 1.55 5.92
N GLU A 146 -14.04 2.00 5.05
CA GLU A 146 -15.27 2.70 5.47
C GLU A 146 -16.34 1.72 5.97
N HIS A 147 -16.22 0.44 5.59
CA HIS A 147 -17.18 -0.60 5.89
C HIS A 147 -16.57 -1.80 6.63
N HIS A 148 -15.24 -1.89 6.65
CA HIS A 148 -14.50 -3.00 7.22
C HIS A 148 -13.37 -2.56 8.15
N SER A 149 -13.02 -3.41 9.11
CA SER A 149 -11.92 -3.13 10.03
C SER A 149 -10.54 -3.39 9.42
N LEU A 150 -10.45 -4.29 8.44
CA LEU A 150 -9.22 -4.73 7.78
C LEU A 150 -9.38 -4.78 6.26
N ALA A 151 -8.40 -4.25 5.52
CA ALA A 151 -8.30 -4.39 4.07
C ALA A 151 -6.98 -5.06 3.71
N LEU A 152 -7.02 -6.04 2.80
CA LEU A 152 -5.84 -6.79 2.35
C LEU A 152 -5.81 -6.85 0.82
N ALA A 153 -4.71 -6.46 0.19
CA ALA A 153 -4.46 -6.80 -1.21
C ALA A 153 -3.50 -8.01 -1.26
N PRO A 154 -3.96 -9.20 -1.66
CA PRO A 154 -3.11 -10.39 -1.76
C PRO A 154 -1.90 -10.17 -2.67
N ALA A 155 -0.79 -10.81 -2.34
CA ALA A 155 0.33 -11.01 -3.25
C ALA A 155 0.31 -12.47 -3.75
N HIS A 156 0.85 -12.73 -4.94
CA HIS A 156 0.82 -14.08 -5.53
C HIS A 156 1.77 -15.07 -4.84
N ASP A 157 2.71 -14.57 -4.03
CA ASP A 157 3.60 -15.38 -3.19
C ASP A 157 2.93 -15.92 -1.91
N GLY A 158 1.67 -15.54 -1.68
CA GLY A 158 0.86 -15.91 -0.51
C GLY A 158 0.95 -14.93 0.67
N GLY A 159 1.64 -13.80 0.50
CA GLY A 159 1.57 -12.64 1.39
C GLY A 159 0.50 -11.64 0.97
N TYR A 160 0.77 -10.37 1.24
CA TYR A 160 -0.06 -9.24 0.80
C TYR A 160 0.80 -8.03 0.43
N ALA A 161 0.46 -7.37 -0.67
CA ALA A 161 1.10 -6.15 -1.13
C ALA A 161 0.62 -4.92 -0.34
N LEU A 162 -0.56 -5.01 0.28
CA LEU A 162 -1.20 -3.95 1.05
C LEU A 162 -1.93 -4.54 2.24
N ILE A 163 -1.77 -3.89 3.40
CA ILE A 163 -2.61 -4.10 4.58
C ILE A 163 -3.11 -2.75 5.08
N GLY A 164 -4.39 -2.66 5.42
CA GLY A 164 -4.98 -1.45 6.00
C GLY A 164 -5.89 -1.77 7.17
N GLU A 165 -5.93 -0.89 8.16
CA GLU A 165 -6.72 -1.04 9.38
C GLU A 165 -7.48 0.26 9.72
N THR A 166 -8.63 0.14 10.40
CA THR A 166 -9.35 1.29 11.01
C THR A 166 -8.98 1.51 12.49
N CYS A 167 -8.45 0.47 13.14
CA CYS A 167 -7.80 0.53 14.43
C CYS A 167 -6.76 -0.58 14.53
N HIS A 168 -5.74 -0.42 15.37
CA HIS A 168 -4.67 -1.40 15.38
C HIS A 168 -5.12 -2.74 15.96
N HIS A 169 -4.84 -3.84 15.24
CA HIS A 169 -5.08 -5.21 15.70
C HIS A 169 -3.75 -5.98 15.90
N PRO A 170 -3.04 -5.79 17.03
CA PRO A 170 -1.71 -6.39 17.27
C PRO A 170 -1.64 -7.91 17.05
N GLN A 171 -2.73 -8.64 17.35
CA GLN A 171 -2.83 -10.09 17.21
C GLN A 171 -2.63 -10.60 15.76
N LEU A 172 -2.82 -9.73 14.76
CA LEU A 172 -2.58 -10.05 13.35
C LEU A 172 -1.09 -10.04 12.98
N PHE A 173 -0.20 -9.65 13.89
CA PHE A 173 1.24 -9.49 13.62
C PHE A 173 2.16 -10.36 14.49
N VAL A 174 1.64 -10.93 15.59
CA VAL A 174 2.38 -11.78 16.53
C VAL A 174 2.58 -13.18 15.95
N ASP A 175 3.77 -13.78 16.02
CA ASP A 175 4.00 -15.18 15.60
C ASP A 175 3.42 -15.55 14.22
N MET A 176 3.52 -14.63 13.26
CA MET A 176 3.05 -14.82 11.89
C MET A 176 4.15 -15.45 11.03
N PRO A 177 3.80 -16.29 10.04
CA PRO A 177 4.76 -16.90 9.14
C PRO A 177 5.16 -15.90 8.04
N TRP A 178 5.89 -14.85 8.41
CA TRP A 178 6.38 -13.84 7.47
C TRP A 178 7.24 -14.47 6.38
N SER A 179 7.10 -13.98 5.15
CA SER A 179 7.81 -14.52 3.96
C SER A 179 7.47 -15.98 3.65
N SER A 180 6.25 -16.43 3.99
CA SER A 180 5.74 -17.75 3.63
C SER A 180 4.40 -17.65 2.89
N PRO A 181 4.09 -18.63 2.02
CA PRO A 181 2.84 -18.63 1.25
C PRO A 181 1.59 -18.82 2.09
N GLU A 182 1.74 -19.22 3.36
CA GLU A 182 0.66 -19.36 4.33
C GLU A 182 0.31 -18.05 5.05
N LEU A 183 1.05 -16.96 4.82
CA LEU A 183 0.89 -15.69 5.55
C LEU A 183 -0.52 -15.11 5.43
N LEU A 184 -1.03 -14.97 4.21
CA LEU A 184 -2.37 -14.42 3.97
C LEU A 184 -3.45 -15.28 4.61
N GLU A 185 -3.38 -16.60 4.42
CA GLU A 185 -4.38 -17.52 4.96
C GLU A 185 -4.34 -17.54 6.49
N THR A 186 -3.15 -17.53 7.09
CA THR A 186 -2.99 -17.40 8.55
C THR A 186 -3.58 -16.09 9.06
N THR A 187 -3.39 -15.00 8.32
CA THR A 187 -3.94 -13.67 8.68
C THR A 187 -5.47 -13.71 8.66
N ARG A 188 -6.07 -14.30 7.61
CA ARG A 188 -7.53 -14.44 7.48
C ARG A 188 -8.13 -15.30 8.58
N GLN A 189 -7.49 -16.40 8.92
CA GLN A 189 -7.94 -17.30 10.00
C GLN A 189 -7.94 -16.58 11.34
N ARG A 190 -6.90 -15.78 11.63
CA ARG A 190 -6.81 -14.98 12.85
C ARG A 190 -7.81 -13.84 12.89
N ALA A 191 -8.00 -13.13 11.77
CA ALA A 191 -9.03 -12.10 11.66
C ALA A 191 -10.42 -12.69 11.97
N THR A 192 -10.75 -13.81 11.34
CA THR A 192 -12.00 -14.54 11.57
C THR A 192 -12.15 -14.98 13.04
N ALA A 193 -11.11 -15.59 13.62
CA ALA A 193 -11.13 -16.04 15.01
C ALA A 193 -11.27 -14.88 16.02
N ALA A 194 -10.76 -13.70 15.67
CA ALA A 194 -10.85 -12.49 16.48
C ALA A 194 -12.12 -11.66 16.22
N GLY A 195 -12.99 -12.09 15.30
CA GLY A 195 -14.18 -11.33 14.90
C GLY A 195 -13.86 -10.02 14.17
N ILE A 196 -12.68 -9.91 13.57
CA ILE A 196 -12.27 -8.77 12.73
C ILE A 196 -12.81 -9.00 11.34
N ASP A 197 -13.70 -8.13 10.90
CA ASP A 197 -14.22 -8.16 9.55
C ASP A 197 -13.21 -7.57 8.56
N TYR A 198 -13.14 -8.19 7.37
CA TYR A 198 -12.11 -7.84 6.40
C TYR A 198 -12.61 -7.92 4.96
N GLN A 199 -11.99 -7.10 4.10
CA GLN A 199 -12.18 -7.14 2.66
C GLN A 199 -10.88 -7.54 1.94
N LEU A 200 -10.99 -8.49 1.01
CA LEU A 200 -9.93 -8.77 0.06
C LEU A 200 -10.07 -7.87 -1.16
N LEU A 201 -8.99 -7.20 -1.52
CA LEU A 201 -8.86 -6.36 -2.71
C LEU A 201 -8.28 -7.18 -3.87
N PRO A 202 -8.28 -6.66 -5.11
CA PRO A 202 -7.58 -7.29 -6.21
C PRO A 202 -6.10 -7.55 -5.86
N PRO A 203 -5.54 -8.71 -6.23
CA PRO A 203 -4.15 -9.04 -5.93
C PRO A 203 -3.18 -8.12 -6.67
N TRP A 204 -1.98 -7.92 -6.11
CA TRP A 204 -0.91 -7.17 -6.76
C TRP A 204 0.47 -7.80 -6.55
N ASP A 205 1.27 -7.83 -7.62
CA ASP A 205 2.64 -8.36 -7.62
C ASP A 205 3.68 -7.34 -7.13
N ASP A 206 4.67 -7.85 -6.40
CA ASP A 206 5.96 -7.22 -6.10
C ASP A 206 7.06 -7.66 -7.07
N LEU A 207 8.18 -6.93 -7.08
CA LEU A 207 9.32 -7.17 -7.96
C LEU A 207 10.42 -7.98 -7.25
N ASP A 208 10.11 -9.21 -6.86
CA ASP A 208 11.00 -9.98 -5.99
C ASP A 208 11.87 -11.04 -6.68
N ASP A 209 11.46 -11.49 -7.87
CA ASP A 209 12.21 -12.43 -8.67
C ASP A 209 12.20 -12.09 -10.17
N VAL A 210 12.99 -12.86 -10.92
CA VAL A 210 13.11 -12.73 -12.38
C VAL A 210 11.77 -12.90 -13.10
N ALA A 211 10.89 -13.78 -12.61
CA ALA A 211 9.59 -14.00 -13.22
C ALA A 211 8.67 -12.77 -13.01
N ALA A 212 8.73 -12.14 -11.84
CA ALA A 212 8.04 -10.90 -11.53
C ALA A 212 8.53 -9.74 -12.39
N LEU A 213 9.85 -9.60 -12.62
CA LEU A 213 10.38 -8.59 -13.55
C LEU A 213 9.82 -8.75 -14.97
N ARG A 214 9.68 -9.99 -15.46
CA ARG A 214 9.07 -10.26 -16.78
C ARG A 214 7.61 -9.84 -16.83
N ARG A 215 6.81 -10.21 -15.82
CA ARG A 215 5.40 -9.81 -15.72
C ARG A 215 5.27 -8.29 -15.64
N PHE A 216 6.12 -7.64 -14.86
CA PHE A 216 6.18 -6.19 -14.72
C PHE A 216 6.48 -5.48 -16.06
N LEU A 217 7.46 -5.96 -16.83
CA LEU A 217 7.80 -5.38 -18.13
C LEU A 217 6.64 -5.44 -19.13
N GLN A 218 5.75 -6.44 -19.01
CA GLN A 218 4.53 -6.55 -19.82
C GLN A 218 3.40 -5.67 -19.27
N ARG A 219 3.22 -5.64 -17.94
CA ARG A 219 2.16 -4.91 -17.25
C ARG A 219 2.34 -3.39 -17.32
N SER A 220 3.59 -2.93 -17.14
CA SER A 220 3.90 -1.52 -16.89
C SER A 220 5.08 -1.02 -17.74
N PRO A 221 5.00 -1.15 -19.09
CA PRO A 221 6.14 -0.94 -19.98
C PRO A 221 6.63 0.51 -20.06
N ALA A 222 5.82 1.49 -19.64
CA ALA A 222 6.13 2.91 -19.75
C ALA A 222 6.82 3.50 -18.50
N THR A 223 7.02 2.69 -17.45
CA THR A 223 7.67 3.15 -16.21
C THR A 223 9.17 3.36 -16.39
N ARG A 224 9.76 4.22 -15.56
CA ARG A 224 11.22 4.41 -15.47
C ARG A 224 11.91 3.13 -15.01
N THR A 225 11.30 2.38 -14.09
CA THR A 225 11.78 1.05 -13.69
C THR A 225 11.86 0.12 -14.91
N ALA A 226 10.84 0.09 -15.77
CA ALA A 226 10.87 -0.71 -16.99
C ALA A 226 11.92 -0.22 -18.00
N ALA A 227 12.08 1.10 -18.15
CA ALA A 227 13.10 1.68 -19.01
C ALA A 227 14.52 1.29 -18.56
N TYR A 228 14.78 1.36 -17.25
CA TYR A 228 16.06 0.95 -16.66
C TYR A 228 16.32 -0.55 -16.87
N LEU A 229 15.36 -1.43 -16.56
CA LEU A 229 15.50 -2.87 -16.80
C LEU A 229 15.84 -3.19 -18.27
N ARG A 230 15.26 -2.47 -19.24
CA ARG A 230 15.58 -2.64 -20.66
C ARG A 230 16.99 -2.17 -21.02
N SER A 231 17.51 -1.14 -20.35
CA SER A 231 18.88 -0.67 -20.59
C SER A 231 19.96 -1.63 -20.11
N LEU A 232 19.67 -2.51 -19.15
CA LEU A 232 20.66 -3.38 -18.53
C LEU A 232 21.13 -4.57 -19.39
N ALA A 233 20.69 -4.71 -20.65
CA ALA A 233 20.96 -5.86 -21.53
C ALA A 233 20.56 -7.26 -20.96
N VAL A 234 20.03 -7.32 -19.73
CA VAL A 234 19.36 -8.49 -19.13
C VAL A 234 18.05 -8.82 -19.86
N ALA A 235 17.58 -7.91 -20.72
CA ALA A 235 16.42 -8.08 -21.58
C ALA A 235 16.49 -9.35 -22.45
N GLU A 236 17.66 -9.74 -22.98
CA GLU A 236 17.77 -10.94 -23.83
C GLU A 236 17.47 -12.25 -23.09
N GLY A 237 17.78 -12.32 -21.78
CA GLY A 237 17.43 -13.46 -20.91
C GLY A 237 16.05 -13.34 -20.25
N LEU A 238 15.47 -12.13 -20.21
CA LEU A 238 14.13 -11.88 -19.67
C LEU A 238 13.03 -12.02 -20.73
N SER A 239 13.33 -11.86 -22.02
CA SER A 239 12.37 -12.02 -23.12
C SER A 239 12.21 -13.46 -23.63
N ALA A 240 13.07 -14.40 -23.23
CA ALA A 240 12.90 -15.80 -23.57
C ALA A 240 11.69 -16.39 -22.81
N GLN A 241 10.60 -16.66 -23.54
CA GLN A 241 9.50 -17.50 -23.04
C GLN A 241 10.00 -18.94 -22.83
N PRO A 242 9.38 -19.72 -21.92
CA PRO A 242 9.68 -21.15 -21.78
C PRO A 242 9.47 -21.93 -23.08
#